data_AF-A0A519TZJ9-F1
#
_entry.id   AF-A0A519TZJ9-F1
#
_cell.length_a   1.000
_cell.length_b   1.000
_cell.length_c   1.000
_cell.angle_alpha   90.00
_cell.angle_beta   90.00
_cell.angle_gamma   90.00
#
_symmetry.space_group_name_H-M   'P 1'
#
loop_
_entity.id
_entity.type
_entity.pdbx_description
1 polymer ?
#
loop_
_entity_poly.entity_id
_entity_poly.type
_entity_poly.pdbx_seq_one_letter_code
_entity_poly.pdbx_strand_id
1 'polypeptide(L)'
;MAKLTKGIIGPLLGKLGPIIGSSWKGKAYIKTSKTEATPSKPSIAQKGHTDKFRFMTRWLRPIHPYLAAGFRNLAADPVTSSMKR
;
A
#
# COMPACT_ATOMS: atom_id res chain seq x y z
N MET A 1 12.12 -14.88 10.29
CA MET A 1 12.10 -16.06 11.19
C MET A 1 10.88 -15.97 12.09
N ALA A 2 10.16 -17.07 12.29
CA ALA A 2 8.96 -17.11 13.15
C ALA A 2 9.32 -17.01 14.64
N LYS A 3 8.45 -16.36 15.42
CA LYS A 3 8.57 -16.20 16.87
C LYS A 3 7.23 -16.50 17.54
N LEU A 4 7.28 -17.18 18.68
CA LEU A 4 6.18 -17.31 19.62
C LEU A 4 6.44 -16.38 20.79
N THR A 5 5.64 -15.34 20.93
CA THR A 5 5.85 -14.30 21.97
C THR A 5 5.02 -14.53 23.23
N LYS A 6 3.98 -15.39 23.18
CA LYS A 6 3.03 -15.60 24.28
C LYS A 6 2.92 -17.07 24.72
N GLY A 7 4.03 -17.81 24.66
CA GLY A 7 4.08 -19.23 25.02
C GLY A 7 3.60 -20.19 23.90
N ILE A 8 3.46 -21.47 24.24
CA ILE A 8 3.23 -22.58 23.29
C ILE A 8 1.86 -22.48 22.60
N ILE A 9 0.83 -22.01 23.32
CA ILE A 9 -0.53 -21.81 22.80
C ILE A 9 -0.68 -20.39 22.21
N GLY A 10 0.41 -19.62 22.16
CA GLY A 10 0.44 -18.24 21.72
C GLY A 10 0.41 -18.08 20.20
N PRO A 11 0.11 -16.87 19.71
CA PRO A 11 0.10 -16.58 18.29
C PRO A 11 1.51 -16.63 17.69
N LEU A 12 1.63 -17.31 16.56
CA LEU A 12 2.86 -17.38 15.78
C LEU A 12 3.01 -16.09 14.96
N LEU A 13 4.18 -15.45 15.03
CA LEU A 13 4.49 -14.23 14.28
C LEU A 13 5.68 -14.46 13.36
N GLY A 14 5.51 -14.22 12.07
CA GLY A 14 6.57 -14.37 11.07
C GLY A 14 6.53 -15.70 10.32
N LYS A 15 7.59 -15.98 9.55
CA LYS A 15 7.68 -17.11 8.62
C LYS A 15 8.27 -18.37 9.30
N LEU A 16 7.51 -19.46 9.28
CA LEU A 16 7.90 -20.82 9.64
C LEU A 16 7.71 -21.73 8.41
N GLY A 17 8.77 -21.99 7.66
CA GLY A 17 8.71 -22.78 6.42
C GLY A 17 7.70 -22.20 5.41
N PRO A 18 6.73 -23.01 4.92
CA PRO A 18 5.69 -22.55 3.99
C PRO A 18 4.56 -21.78 4.67
N ILE A 19 4.65 -21.52 5.97
CA ILE A 19 3.60 -20.91 6.78
C ILE A 19 4.07 -19.54 7.29
N ILE A 20 3.17 -18.57 7.30
CA ILE A 20 3.39 -17.23 7.85
C ILE A 20 2.30 -16.93 8.87
N GLY A 21 2.70 -16.70 10.12
CA GLY A 21 1.83 -16.14 11.15
C GLY A 21 1.77 -14.61 11.04
N SER A 22 0.57 -14.05 11.08
CA SER A 22 0.31 -12.61 11.01
C SER A 22 -0.82 -12.22 11.96
N SER A 23 -0.89 -10.95 12.32
CA SER A 23 -2.01 -10.42 13.11
C SER A 23 -2.68 -9.27 12.36
N TRP A 24 -4.01 -9.26 12.35
CA TRP A 24 -4.79 -8.16 11.82
C TRP A 24 -5.91 -7.83 12.79
N LYS A 25 -6.05 -6.54 13.14
CA LYS A 25 -7.01 -6.06 14.14
C LYS A 25 -6.97 -6.86 15.45
N GLY A 26 -5.77 -7.24 15.91
CA GLY A 26 -5.58 -8.00 17.15
C GLY A 26 -5.88 -9.50 17.06
N LYS A 27 -6.42 -10.01 15.94
CA LYS A 27 -6.62 -11.45 15.71
C LYS A 27 -5.41 -12.03 15.00
N ALA A 28 -4.80 -13.04 15.59
CA ALA A 28 -3.72 -13.78 14.95
C ALA A 28 -4.30 -14.82 13.99
N TYR A 29 -3.70 -14.94 12.81
CA TYR A 29 -4.09 -15.89 11.79
C TYR A 29 -2.85 -16.40 11.06
N ILE A 30 -3.03 -17.56 10.44
CA ILE A 30 -1.98 -18.26 9.73
C ILE A 30 -2.33 -18.22 8.24
N LYS A 31 -1.34 -17.88 7.40
CA LYS A 31 -1.46 -17.90 5.94
C LYS A 31 -0.32 -18.69 5.33
N THR A 32 -0.52 -19.23 4.14
CA THR A 32 0.58 -19.81 3.36
C THR A 32 1.55 -18.71 2.96
N SER A 33 2.84 -19.03 2.96
CA SER A 33 3.85 -18.17 2.36
C SER A 33 3.54 -18.03 0.89
N LYS A 34 3.68 -16.81 0.35
CA LYS A 34 3.44 -16.53 -1.06
C LYS A 34 4.17 -17.57 -1.91
N THR A 35 3.43 -18.41 -2.62
CA THR A 35 4.00 -19.21 -3.70
C THR A 35 4.64 -18.23 -4.66
N GLU A 36 5.91 -18.42 -5.00
CA GLU A 36 6.56 -17.61 -6.02
C GLU A 36 5.69 -17.69 -7.27
N ALA A 37 4.94 -16.63 -7.53
CA ALA A 37 4.09 -16.59 -8.70
C ALA A 37 5.06 -16.60 -9.87
N THR A 38 4.97 -17.64 -10.71
CA THR A 38 5.62 -17.64 -12.02
C THR A 38 5.30 -16.30 -12.68
N PRO A 39 6.28 -15.62 -13.31
CA PRO A 39 6.05 -14.33 -13.94
C PRO A 39 5.05 -14.52 -15.09
N SER A 40 3.77 -14.43 -14.76
CA SER A 40 2.67 -14.64 -15.67
C SER A 40 2.56 -13.40 -16.54
N LYS A 41 2.51 -13.60 -17.87
CA LYS A 41 2.28 -12.50 -18.79
C LYS A 41 0.95 -11.84 -18.44
N PRO A 42 0.89 -10.52 -18.27
CA PRO A 42 -0.34 -9.84 -17.91
C PRO A 42 -1.40 -10.08 -18.99
N SER A 43 -2.63 -10.34 -18.54
CA SER A 43 -3.81 -10.51 -19.40
C SER A 43 -4.02 -9.28 -20.28
N ILE A 44 -4.64 -9.46 -21.45
CA ILE A 44 -4.96 -8.37 -22.40
C ILE A 44 -5.78 -7.28 -21.71
N ALA A 45 -6.75 -7.64 -20.88
CA ALA A 45 -7.54 -6.69 -20.10
C ALA A 45 -6.67 -5.88 -19.13
N GLN A 46 -5.74 -6.54 -18.42
CA GLN A 46 -4.82 -5.87 -17.48
C GLN A 46 -3.90 -4.86 -18.19
N LYS A 47 -3.45 -5.18 -19.40
CA LYS A 47 -2.70 -4.24 -20.24
C LYS A 47 -3.55 -3.03 -20.62
N GLY A 48 -4.79 -3.26 -21.06
CA GLY A 48 -5.73 -2.18 -21.38
C GLY A 48 -5.97 -1.21 -20.22
N HIS A 49 -6.11 -1.71 -18.99
CA HIS A 49 -6.21 -0.85 -17.81
C HIS A 49 -4.91 -0.07 -17.54
N THR A 50 -3.77 -0.74 -17.65
CA THR A 50 -2.45 -0.13 -17.46
C THR A 50 -2.21 0.99 -18.46
N ASP A 51 -2.56 0.78 -19.73
CA ASP A 51 -2.36 1.76 -20.79
C ASP A 51 -3.30 2.97 -20.65
N LYS A 52 -4.57 2.75 -20.25
CA LYS A 52 -5.49 3.84 -19.89
C LYS A 52 -4.92 4.71 -18.77
N PHE A 53 -4.45 4.09 -17.69
CA PHE A 53 -3.89 4.82 -16.55
C PHE A 53 -2.57 5.52 -16.90
N ARG A 54 -1.72 4.86 -17.70
CA ARG A 54 -0.48 5.44 -18.21
C ARG A 54 -0.74 6.67 -19.07
N PHE A 55 -1.74 6.62 -19.94
CA PHE A 55 -2.14 7.75 -20.78
C PHE A 55 -2.60 8.92 -19.91
N MET A 56 -3.54 8.69 -18.99
CA MET A 56 -4.03 9.73 -18.08
C MET A 56 -2.90 10.35 -17.24
N THR A 57 -2.00 9.52 -16.71
CA THR A 57 -0.86 10.00 -15.91
C THR A 57 0.09 10.87 -16.73
N ARG A 58 0.36 10.50 -17.99
CA ARG A 58 1.19 11.31 -18.91
C ARG A 58 0.53 12.63 -19.23
N TRP A 59 -0.80 12.64 -19.40
CA TRP A 59 -1.57 13.86 -19.66
C TRP A 59 -1.66 14.77 -18.43
N LEU A 60 -1.80 14.23 -17.22
CA LEU A 60 -1.89 15.00 -15.96
C LEU A 60 -0.55 15.56 -15.49
N ARG A 61 0.57 14.89 -15.80
CA ARG A 61 1.92 15.30 -15.37
C ARG A 61 2.27 16.77 -15.68
N PRO A 62 2.04 17.31 -16.89
CA PRO A 62 2.33 18.71 -17.17
C PRO A 62 1.41 19.71 -16.47
N ILE A 63 0.23 19.29 -15.98
CA ILE A 63 -0.71 20.15 -15.23
C ILE A 63 -0.23 20.37 -13.79
N HIS A 64 0.50 19.40 -13.23
CA HIS A 64 1.00 19.43 -11.85
C HIS A 64 1.74 20.73 -11.44
N PRO A 65 2.71 21.28 -12.19
CA PRO A 65 3.39 22.53 -11.79
C PRO A 65 2.45 23.74 -11.73
N TYR A 66 1.43 23.81 -12.59
CA TYR A 66 0.47 24.91 -12.58
C TYR A 66 -0.45 24.82 -11.35
N LEU A 67 -0.90 23.62 -11.01
CA LEU A 67 -1.65 23.39 -9.77
C LEU A 67 -0.79 23.72 -8.55
N ALA A 68 0.46 23.27 -8.51
CA ALA A 68 1.37 23.56 -7.40
C ALA A 68 1.61 25.07 -7.22
N ALA A 69 1.74 25.82 -8.32
CA ALA A 69 1.90 27.28 -8.27
C ALA A 69 0.59 27.99 -7.85
N GLY A 70 -0.55 27.59 -8.43
CA GLY A 70 -1.86 28.21 -8.15
C GLY A 70 -2.37 27.96 -6.73
N PHE A 71 -2.13 26.78 -6.18
CA PHE A 71 -2.57 26.40 -4.82
C PHE A 71 -1.52 26.65 -3.74
N ARG A 72 -0.38 27.26 -4.08
CA ARG A 72 0.72 27.53 -3.13
C ARG A 72 0.28 28.38 -1.94
N ASN A 73 -0.58 29.37 -2.18
CA ASN A 73 -1.04 30.30 -1.14
C ASN A 73 -2.14 29.70 -0.27
N LEU A 74 -3.01 28.87 -0.85
CA LEU A 74 -4.07 28.16 -0.13
C LEU A 74 -3.52 27.05 0.79
N ALA A 75 -2.37 26.46 0.44
CA ALA A 75 -1.67 25.53 1.31
C ALA A 75 -1.02 26.21 2.54
N ALA A 76 -0.79 27.53 2.45
CA ALA A 76 -0.19 28.32 3.51
C ALA A 76 -1.24 28.96 4.44
N ASP A 77 -2.53 28.90 4.10
CA ASP A 77 -3.59 29.48 4.93
C ASP A 77 -3.65 28.77 6.29
N PRO A 78 -3.29 29.45 7.39
CA PRO A 78 -3.18 28.87 8.73
C PRO A 78 -4.55 28.78 9.42
N VAL A 79 -5.67 28.84 8.69
CA VAL A 79 -7.03 28.77 9.25
C VAL A 79 -7.22 27.47 10.06
N THR A 80 -6.51 26.39 9.70
CA THR A 80 -6.50 25.14 10.47
C THR A 80 -5.45 25.10 11.61
N SER A 81 -4.43 25.97 11.58
CA SER A 81 -3.43 26.07 12.66
C SER A 81 -3.93 26.90 13.86
N SER A 82 -4.96 27.73 13.67
CA SER A 82 -5.58 28.50 14.75
C SER A 82 -6.48 27.67 15.67
N MET A 83 -6.86 26.46 15.27
CA MET A 83 -7.69 25.53 16.06
C MET A 83 -6.85 24.59 16.93
N LYS A 84 -5.62 25.02 17.25
CA LYS A 84 -4.68 24.34 18.15
C LYS A 84 -4.01 25.39 19.04
N ARG A 85 -4.82 26.17 19.74
CA ARG A 85 -4.46 26.85 20.99
C ARG A 85 -5.54 26.58 22.01
#